data_AF-A0A7C4SYR9-F1
#
_entry.id   AF-A0A7C4SYR9-F1
#
_cell.length_a   1.000
_cell.length_b   1.000
_cell.length_c   1.000
_cell.angle_alpha   90.00
_cell.angle_beta   90.00
_cell.angle_gamma   90.00
#
_symmetry.space_group_name_H-M   'P 1'
#
loop_
_entity.id
_entity.type
_entity.pdbx_description
1 polymer ?
#
loop_
_entity_poly.entity_id
_entity_poly.type
_entity_poly.pdbx_seq_one_letter_code
_entity_poly.pdbx_strand_id
1 'polypeptide(L)'
;MFQWISIFGLGAVIGLVLLHALIFPCGSGPRLSAMGLIRRGVHLLTMLFLEQQLTWIGRIRKLVYLLAMLAVLVLIVTGFGPVVFGSRIAGWLLMIHATFAGVFVFCMAFLAVTWANAFICTMQSRTSECGCPLEACLRRAGFWMMLLLTLPISLTMVLSMYPIFGTQGQDMLLWIHRYCTLCFVMVAIVQTYLVIRSRILKDCKTV
;
A
#
# COMPACT_ATOMS: atom_id res chain seq x y z
N MET A 1 -10.24 22.15 2.58
CA MET A 1 -9.12 21.80 3.49
C MET A 1 -8.50 20.44 3.15
N PHE A 2 -9.28 19.34 3.17
CA PHE A 2 -8.78 17.99 2.88
C PHE A 2 -8.01 17.86 1.55
N GLN A 3 -8.48 18.51 0.47
CA GLN A 3 -7.81 18.51 -0.84
C GLN A 3 -6.35 19.00 -0.78
N TRP A 4 -6.08 20.10 -0.06
CA TRP A 4 -4.72 20.60 0.09
C TRP A 4 -3.87 19.66 0.94
N ILE A 5 -4.45 19.15 2.04
CA ILE A 5 -3.76 18.19 2.92
C ILE A 5 -3.39 16.91 2.15
N SER A 6 -4.27 16.40 1.28
CA SER A 6 -3.98 15.20 0.49
C SER A 6 -2.92 15.46 -0.58
N ILE A 7 -2.98 16.59 -1.29
CA ILE A 7 -1.98 16.96 -2.31
C ILE A 7 -0.60 17.13 -1.66
N PHE A 8 -0.48 17.96 -0.62
CA PHE A 8 0.80 18.19 0.06
C PHE A 8 1.30 16.94 0.76
N GLY A 9 0.41 16.19 1.42
CA GLY A 9 0.77 14.97 2.11
C GLY A 9 1.31 13.88 1.17
N LEU A 10 0.58 13.58 0.09
CA LEU A 10 1.02 12.59 -0.90
C LEU A 10 2.27 13.07 -1.64
N GLY A 11 2.32 14.36 -2.02
CA GLY A 11 3.48 14.98 -2.64
C GLY A 11 4.74 14.89 -1.78
N ALA A 12 4.61 15.14 -0.47
CA ALA A 12 5.71 15.03 0.48
C ALA A 12 6.21 13.58 0.60
N VAL A 13 5.32 12.59 0.74
CA VAL A 13 5.71 11.18 0.84
C VAL A 13 6.39 10.69 -0.44
N ILE A 14 5.82 11.00 -1.61
CA ILE A 14 6.42 10.65 -2.90
C ILE A 14 7.79 11.33 -3.04
N GLY A 15 7.87 12.63 -2.73
CA GLY A 15 9.11 13.40 -2.76
C GLY A 15 10.19 12.82 -1.84
N LEU A 16 9.84 12.45 -0.61
CA LEU A 16 10.75 11.81 0.35
C LEU A 16 11.22 10.44 -0.14
N VAL A 17 10.32 9.62 -0.71
CA VAL A 17 10.69 8.32 -1.29
C VAL A 17 11.63 8.48 -2.48
N LEU A 18 11.35 9.43 -3.37
CA LEU A 18 12.21 9.74 -4.51
C LEU A 18 13.57 10.27 -4.05
N LEU A 19 13.60 11.21 -3.10
CA LEU A 19 14.81 11.75 -2.52
C LEU A 19 15.66 10.64 -1.86
N HIS A 20 15.03 9.78 -1.05
CA HIS A 20 15.71 8.66 -0.42
C HIS A 20 16.27 7.67 -1.46
N ALA A 21 15.51 7.39 -2.54
CA ALA A 21 15.97 6.55 -3.63
C ALA A 21 17.15 7.16 -4.42
N LEU A 22 17.23 8.49 -4.51
CA LEU A 22 18.33 9.21 -5.15
C LEU A 22 19.59 9.27 -4.27
N ILE A 23 19.42 9.49 -2.96
CA ILE A 23 20.54 9.57 -2.00
C ILE A 23 21.14 8.18 -1.73
N PHE A 24 20.32 7.13 -1.65
CA PHE A 24 20.75 5.76 -1.35
C PHE A 24 20.51 4.81 -2.53
N PRO A 25 21.25 4.96 -3.64
CA PRO A 25 21.09 4.11 -4.81
C PRO A 25 21.47 2.66 -4.45
N CYS A 26 20.51 1.74 -4.59
CA CYS A 26 20.77 0.31 -4.57
C CYS A 26 20.84 -0.18 -6.03
N GLY A 27 22.03 -0.55 -6.49
CA GLY A 27 22.26 -1.13 -7.81
C GLY A 27 22.90 -0.18 -8.83
N SER A 28 23.93 -0.68 -9.50
CA SER A 28 24.74 -0.06 -10.55
C SER A 28 24.00 -0.02 -11.90
N GLY A 29 23.21 1.03 -12.17
CA GLY A 29 22.64 1.24 -13.51
C GLY A 29 22.06 2.64 -13.72
N PRO A 30 22.12 3.21 -14.95
CA PRO A 30 21.96 4.64 -15.15
C PRO A 30 20.52 5.15 -15.01
N ARG A 31 20.36 6.08 -14.07
CA ARG A 31 19.66 7.38 -14.14
C ARG A 31 18.43 7.46 -15.07
N LEU A 32 17.23 7.29 -14.48
CA LEU A 32 16.03 8.08 -14.81
C LEU A 32 15.64 8.20 -16.31
N SER A 33 15.71 7.12 -17.07
CA SER A 33 14.92 7.04 -18.31
C SER A 33 13.48 6.65 -17.95
N ALA A 34 12.46 7.36 -18.48
CA ALA A 34 11.06 6.96 -18.32
C ALA A 34 10.84 5.50 -18.78
N MET A 35 11.56 5.09 -19.82
CA MET A 35 11.59 3.70 -20.31
C MET A 35 12.32 2.76 -19.34
N GLY A 36 13.34 3.24 -18.63
CA GLY A 36 14.00 2.53 -17.54
C GLY A 36 13.14 2.37 -16.28
N LEU A 37 12.25 3.33 -15.99
CA LEU A 37 11.24 3.27 -14.93
C LEU A 37 10.14 2.26 -15.28
N ILE A 38 9.65 2.26 -16.52
CA ILE A 38 8.69 1.25 -17.00
C ILE A 38 9.34 -0.13 -17.01
N ARG A 39 10.56 -0.27 -17.54
CA ARG A 39 11.29 -1.55 -17.53
C ARG A 39 11.61 -2.02 -16.13
N ARG A 40 11.95 -1.12 -15.19
CA ARG A 40 12.07 -1.45 -13.76
C ARG A 40 10.73 -1.80 -13.15
N GLY A 41 9.63 -1.12 -13.48
CA GLY A 41 8.29 -1.45 -13.01
C GLY A 41 7.88 -2.86 -13.45
N VAL A 42 8.09 -3.17 -14.74
CA VAL A 42 7.89 -4.51 -15.31
C VAL A 42 8.84 -5.51 -14.66
N HIS A 43 10.14 -5.21 -14.53
CA HIS A 43 11.11 -6.11 -13.89
C HIS A 43 10.82 -6.31 -12.40
N LEU A 44 10.31 -5.31 -11.68
CA LEU A 44 9.91 -5.39 -10.28
C LEU A 44 8.63 -6.18 -10.12
N LEU A 45 7.64 -5.99 -11.00
CA LEU A 45 6.53 -6.91 -11.15
C LEU A 45 7.07 -8.31 -11.41
N THR A 46 8.02 -8.47 -12.33
CA THR A 46 8.60 -9.78 -12.70
C THR A 46 9.40 -10.41 -11.53
N MET A 47 10.10 -9.62 -10.70
CA MET A 47 10.84 -10.08 -9.52
C MET A 47 9.93 -10.40 -8.35
N LEU A 48 8.89 -9.58 -8.14
CA LEU A 48 7.76 -9.94 -7.29
C LEU A 48 7.05 -11.19 -7.83
N PHE A 49 7.26 -11.52 -9.12
CA PHE A 49 6.75 -12.71 -9.77
C PHE A 49 7.65 -13.96 -9.73
N LEU A 50 8.97 -13.88 -9.50
CA LEU A 50 9.89 -14.99 -9.84
C LEU A 50 10.33 -15.93 -8.70
N GLU A 51 10.01 -15.67 -7.42
CA GLU A 51 10.18 -16.69 -6.37
C GLU A 51 8.91 -17.54 -6.26
N GLN A 52 8.72 -18.40 -7.26
CA GLN A 52 7.64 -19.38 -7.25
C GLN A 52 8.00 -20.51 -6.29
N GLN A 53 7.71 -20.33 -5.00
CA GLN A 53 7.59 -21.47 -4.08
C GLN A 53 6.57 -22.44 -4.70
N LEU A 54 6.97 -23.70 -4.95
CA LEU A 54 6.18 -24.68 -5.72
C LEU A 54 4.82 -25.04 -5.09
N THR A 55 4.49 -24.51 -3.91
CA THR A 55 3.25 -24.82 -3.20
C THR A 55 2.05 -24.03 -3.73
N TRP A 56 0.89 -24.70 -3.82
CA TRP A 56 -0.38 -24.10 -4.23
C TRP A 56 -0.78 -22.88 -3.40
N ILE A 57 -0.53 -22.94 -2.09
CA ILE A 57 -0.82 -21.82 -1.17
C ILE A 57 0.04 -20.59 -1.47
N GLY A 58 1.29 -20.77 -1.91
CA GLY A 58 2.18 -19.68 -2.33
C GLY A 58 1.64 -18.95 -3.56
N ARG A 59 1.11 -19.70 -4.53
CA ARG A 59 0.49 -19.13 -5.75
C ARG A 59 -0.75 -18.29 -5.41
N ILE A 60 -1.63 -18.79 -4.55
CA ILE A 60 -2.84 -18.07 -4.14
C ILE A 60 -2.48 -16.78 -3.38
N ARG A 61 -1.57 -16.85 -2.41
CA ARG A 61 -1.10 -15.66 -1.66
C ARG A 61 -0.58 -14.57 -2.58
N LYS A 62 0.18 -14.96 -3.59
CA LYS A 62 0.71 -14.03 -4.60
C LYS A 62 -0.40 -13.41 -5.45
N LEU A 63 -1.35 -14.22 -5.94
CA LEU A 63 -2.50 -13.71 -6.69
C LEU A 63 -3.33 -12.71 -5.86
N VAL A 64 -3.60 -13.04 -4.60
CA VAL A 64 -4.31 -12.16 -3.67
C VAL A 64 -3.54 -10.87 -3.42
N TYR A 65 -2.21 -10.93 -3.27
CA TYR A 65 -1.38 -9.73 -3.13
C TYR A 65 -1.45 -8.82 -4.37
N LEU A 66 -1.38 -9.39 -5.57
CA LEU A 66 -1.50 -8.63 -6.81
C LEU A 66 -2.89 -8.01 -6.97
N LEU A 67 -3.93 -8.77 -6.64
CA LEU A 67 -5.30 -8.28 -6.63
C LEU A 67 -5.48 -7.14 -5.61
N ALA A 68 -4.86 -7.25 -4.42
CA ALA A 68 -4.85 -6.18 -3.42
C ALA A 68 -4.18 -4.91 -3.96
N MET A 69 -3.01 -5.03 -4.62
CA MET A 69 -2.34 -3.87 -5.21
C MET A 69 -3.18 -3.22 -6.31
N LEU A 70 -3.79 -4.03 -7.19
CA LEU A 70 -4.68 -3.52 -8.22
C LEU A 70 -5.88 -2.80 -7.59
N ALA A 71 -6.49 -3.38 -6.55
CA ALA A 71 -7.61 -2.77 -5.86
C ALA A 71 -7.22 -1.45 -5.19
N VAL A 72 -6.07 -1.38 -4.52
CA VAL A 72 -5.54 -0.13 -3.94
C VAL A 72 -5.34 0.92 -5.03
N LEU A 73 -4.77 0.55 -6.18
CA LEU A 73 -4.57 1.49 -7.29
C LEU A 73 -5.91 2.07 -7.79
N VAL A 74 -6.90 1.20 -8.04
CA VAL A 74 -8.25 1.63 -8.46
C VAL A 74 -8.90 2.52 -7.40
N LEU A 75 -8.77 2.18 -6.12
CA LEU A 75 -9.32 2.98 -5.01
C LEU A 75 -8.64 4.34 -4.86
N ILE A 76 -7.33 4.41 -5.09
CA ILE A 76 -6.60 5.69 -5.10
C ILE A 76 -7.11 6.58 -6.24
N VAL A 77 -7.20 6.04 -7.46
CA VAL A 77 -7.65 6.81 -8.63
C VAL A 77 -9.10 7.28 -8.46
N THR A 78 -9.98 6.38 -8.06
CA THR A 78 -11.42 6.68 -7.90
C THR A 78 -11.71 7.57 -6.68
N GLY A 79 -10.97 7.41 -5.59
CA GLY A 79 -11.17 8.17 -4.35
C GLY A 79 -10.50 9.54 -4.35
N PHE A 80 -9.22 9.61 -4.76
CA PHE A 80 -8.46 10.87 -4.76
C PHE A 80 -8.56 11.64 -6.07
N GLY A 81 -8.80 10.99 -7.22
CA GLY A 81 -8.95 11.66 -8.51
C GLY A 81 -9.97 12.79 -8.48
N PRO A 82 -11.24 12.52 -8.14
CA PRO A 82 -12.27 13.57 -8.02
C PRO A 82 -11.88 14.68 -7.05
N VAL A 83 -11.27 14.34 -5.90
CA VAL A 83 -10.84 15.30 -4.86
C VAL A 83 -9.82 16.28 -5.41
N VAL A 84 -8.88 15.85 -6.25
CA VAL A 84 -7.88 16.73 -6.86
C VAL A 84 -8.52 17.73 -7.82
N PHE A 85 -9.56 17.31 -8.55
CA PHE A 85 -10.34 18.19 -9.44
C PHE A 85 -11.45 18.98 -8.73
N GLY A 86 -11.53 18.91 -7.39
CA GLY A 86 -12.55 19.61 -6.61
C GLY A 86 -13.96 19.03 -6.74
N SER A 87 -14.12 17.84 -7.34
CA SER A 87 -15.39 17.16 -7.51
C SER A 87 -15.63 16.09 -6.42
N ARG A 88 -16.89 15.70 -6.25
CA ARG A 88 -17.29 14.60 -5.36
C ARG A 88 -17.40 13.31 -6.15
N ILE A 89 -17.11 12.18 -5.51
CA ILE A 89 -17.32 10.86 -6.12
C ILE A 89 -18.82 10.62 -6.33
N ALA A 90 -19.21 10.27 -7.55
CA ALA A 90 -20.60 10.06 -7.92
C ALA A 90 -20.72 9.12 -9.13
N GLY A 91 -21.93 8.59 -9.37
CA GLY A 91 -22.26 7.76 -10.54
C GLY A 91 -21.36 6.52 -10.66
N TRP A 92 -20.87 6.26 -11.88
CA TRP A 92 -20.03 5.10 -12.18
C TRP A 92 -18.73 5.03 -11.38
N LEU A 93 -18.12 6.18 -11.05
CA LEU A 93 -16.91 6.21 -10.23
C LEU A 93 -17.17 5.70 -8.81
N LEU A 94 -18.33 6.05 -8.24
CA LEU A 94 -18.73 5.55 -6.92
C LEU A 94 -18.98 4.03 -6.96
N MET A 95 -19.63 3.52 -8.02
CA MET A 95 -19.86 2.09 -8.19
C MET A 95 -18.54 1.32 -8.25
N ILE A 96 -17.60 1.76 -9.09
CA ILE A 96 -16.27 1.14 -9.21
C ILE A 96 -15.53 1.19 -7.87
N HIS A 97 -15.55 2.34 -7.20
CA HIS A 97 -14.91 2.51 -5.90
C HIS A 97 -15.47 1.54 -4.86
N ALA A 98 -16.80 1.45 -4.74
CA ALA A 98 -17.47 0.56 -3.80
C ALA A 98 -17.18 -0.92 -4.10
N THR A 99 -17.18 -1.33 -5.37
CA THR A 99 -16.86 -2.71 -5.77
C THR A 99 -15.42 -3.08 -5.39
N PHE A 100 -14.45 -2.25 -5.76
CA PHE A 100 -13.05 -2.52 -5.45
C PHE A 100 -12.73 -2.36 -3.96
N ALA A 101 -13.52 -1.59 -3.20
CA ALA A 101 -13.41 -1.54 -1.75
C ALA A 101 -13.71 -2.91 -1.12
N GLY A 102 -14.78 -3.58 -1.56
CA GLY A 102 -15.10 -4.94 -1.11
C GLY A 102 -13.98 -5.94 -1.44
N VAL A 103 -13.45 -5.91 -2.68
CA VAL A 103 -12.32 -6.74 -3.11
C VAL A 103 -11.08 -6.49 -2.25
N PHE A 104 -10.77 -5.22 -2.00
CA PHE A 104 -9.63 -4.81 -1.17
C PHE A 104 -9.74 -5.35 0.26
N VAL A 105 -10.90 -5.17 0.92
CA VAL A 105 -11.12 -5.65 2.29
C VAL A 105 -10.96 -7.16 2.38
N PHE A 106 -11.52 -7.91 1.43
CA PHE A 106 -11.35 -9.35 1.35
C PHE A 106 -9.88 -9.75 1.21
N CYS A 107 -9.15 -9.11 0.29
CA CYS A 107 -7.73 -9.39 0.08
C CYS A 107 -6.89 -9.07 1.32
N MET A 108 -7.14 -7.94 1.98
CA MET A 108 -6.45 -7.56 3.21
C MET A 108 -6.72 -8.55 4.35
N ALA A 109 -7.96 -9.01 4.51
CA ALA A 109 -8.30 -10.04 5.50
C ALA A 109 -7.55 -11.36 5.23
N PHE A 110 -7.51 -11.80 3.97
CA PHE A 110 -6.77 -13.01 3.58
C PHE A 110 -5.25 -12.86 3.82
N LEU A 111 -4.67 -11.72 3.45
CA LEU A 111 -3.26 -11.43 3.71
C LEU A 111 -2.97 -11.35 5.20
N ALA A 112 -3.87 -10.79 6.01
CA ALA A 112 -3.74 -10.77 7.47
C ALA A 112 -3.59 -12.18 8.02
N VAL A 113 -4.52 -13.09 7.68
CA VAL A 113 -4.52 -14.47 8.18
C VAL A 113 -3.30 -15.25 7.67
N THR A 114 -2.91 -15.07 6.41
CA THR A 114 -1.86 -15.89 5.80
C THR A 114 -0.44 -15.41 6.08
N TRP A 115 -0.23 -14.11 6.37
CA TRP A 115 1.08 -13.51 6.59
C TRP A 115 1.32 -13.02 8.02
N ALA A 116 0.32 -13.00 8.91
CA ALA A 116 0.51 -12.55 10.31
C ALA A 116 1.76 -13.19 10.97
N ASN A 117 1.93 -14.51 10.83
CA ASN A 117 3.05 -15.22 11.43
C ASN A 117 4.44 -14.77 10.94
N ALA A 118 4.55 -14.26 9.70
CA ALA A 118 5.83 -13.77 9.17
C ALA A 118 6.23 -12.38 9.72
N PHE A 119 5.27 -11.64 10.29
CA PHE A 119 5.45 -10.30 10.83
C PHE A 119 5.36 -10.25 12.37
N ILE A 120 5.21 -11.39 13.04
CA ILE A 120 5.36 -11.51 14.50
C ILE A 120 6.84 -11.36 14.86
N CYS A 121 7.13 -10.53 15.86
CA CYS A 121 8.48 -10.38 16.41
C CYS A 121 8.84 -11.61 17.25
N THR A 122 9.35 -12.66 16.62
CA THR A 122 10.14 -13.66 17.35
C THR A 122 11.51 -13.06 17.64
N MET A 123 11.86 -12.99 18.93
CA MET A 123 13.15 -12.56 19.49
C MET A 123 14.37 -13.36 18.98
N GLN A 124 14.17 -14.34 18.09
CA GLN A 124 15.16 -15.36 17.74
C GLN A 124 15.99 -15.07 16.47
N SER A 125 15.67 -14.03 15.70
CA SER A 125 16.48 -13.68 14.51
C SER A 125 17.54 -12.65 14.87
N ARG A 126 18.58 -13.12 15.55
CA ARG A 126 19.81 -12.38 15.88
C ARG A 126 20.94 -12.73 14.90
N THR A 127 20.61 -13.00 13.65
CA THR A 127 21.60 -13.24 12.59
C THR A 127 21.43 -12.21 11.48
N SER A 128 22.32 -11.23 11.57
CA SER A 128 22.88 -10.40 10.53
C SER A 128 22.73 -10.94 9.10
N GLU A 129 22.14 -10.14 8.21
CA GLU A 129 22.62 -9.99 6.83
C GLU A 129 21.98 -8.76 6.13
N CYS A 130 22.57 -7.60 6.41
CA CYS A 130 22.52 -6.33 5.66
C CYS A 130 21.13 -5.89 5.12
N GLY A 131 20.31 -5.42 6.05
CA GLY A 131 19.33 -4.35 5.87
C GLY A 131 19.30 -3.60 7.20
N CYS A 132 19.18 -2.27 7.22
CA CYS A 132 19.15 -1.52 8.48
C CYS A 132 18.08 -2.14 9.40
N PRO A 133 18.36 -2.39 10.69
CA PRO A 133 17.36 -2.93 11.62
C PRO A 133 16.09 -2.06 11.63
N LEU A 134 16.26 -0.76 11.34
CA LEU A 134 15.18 0.19 11.14
C LEU A 134 14.28 -0.13 9.92
N GLU A 135 14.81 -0.47 8.74
CA GLU A 135 13.96 -0.78 7.56
C GLU A 135 13.17 -2.07 7.74
N ALA A 136 13.78 -3.08 8.37
CA ALA A 136 13.08 -4.31 8.71
C ALA A 136 11.96 -4.04 9.74
N CYS A 137 12.23 -3.20 10.73
CA CYS A 137 11.25 -2.74 11.71
C CYS A 137 10.12 -1.93 11.05
N LEU A 138 10.46 -0.94 10.22
CA LEU A 138 9.50 -0.11 9.48
C LEU A 138 8.59 -0.93 8.58
N ARG A 139 9.13 -1.96 7.92
CA ARG A 139 8.33 -2.87 7.09
C ARG A 139 7.34 -3.71 7.91
N ARG A 140 7.71 -4.10 9.14
CA ARG A 140 6.81 -4.80 10.07
C ARG A 140 5.75 -3.85 10.60
N ALA A 141 6.17 -2.68 11.07
CA ALA A 141 5.27 -1.63 11.55
C ALA A 141 4.28 -1.22 10.45
N GLY A 142 4.75 -1.02 9.21
CA GLY A 142 3.92 -0.67 8.06
C GLY A 142 2.85 -1.72 7.75
N PHE A 143 3.19 -3.02 7.84
CA PHE A 143 2.20 -4.09 7.69
C PHE A 143 1.08 -4.00 8.74
N TRP A 144 1.44 -3.91 10.02
CA TRP A 144 0.46 -3.82 11.11
C TRP A 144 -0.34 -2.52 11.05
N MET A 145 0.29 -1.40 10.68
CA MET A 145 -0.38 -0.12 10.49
C MET A 145 -1.40 -0.17 9.35
N MET A 146 -1.06 -0.80 8.21
CA MET A 146 -2.01 -0.99 7.11
C MET A 146 -3.22 -1.83 7.56
N LEU A 147 -3.01 -2.91 8.30
CA LEU A 147 -4.09 -3.72 8.86
C LEU A 147 -4.97 -2.92 9.83
N LEU A 148 -4.34 -2.21 10.77
CA LEU A 148 -5.03 -1.38 11.74
C LEU A 148 -5.85 -0.27 11.06
N LEU A 149 -5.31 0.37 10.02
CA LEU A 149 -6.00 1.42 9.25
C LEU A 149 -7.12 0.87 8.35
N THR A 150 -7.00 -0.37 7.88
CA THR A 150 -8.05 -1.01 7.06
C THR A 150 -9.37 -1.12 7.84
N LEU A 151 -9.30 -1.36 9.16
CA LEU A 151 -10.48 -1.47 10.01
C LEU A 151 -11.35 -0.20 10.05
N PRO A 152 -10.85 0.98 10.48
CA PRO A 152 -11.64 2.20 10.48
C PRO A 152 -12.03 2.63 9.07
N ILE A 153 -11.19 2.42 8.04
CA ILE A 153 -11.54 2.75 6.64
C ILE A 153 -12.79 1.99 6.20
N SER A 154 -12.85 0.69 6.50
CA SER A 154 -13.95 -0.19 6.08
C SER A 154 -15.19 0.07 6.93
N LEU A 155 -15.00 0.10 8.26
CA LEU A 155 -16.10 0.24 9.21
C LEU A 155 -16.82 1.58 9.03
N THR A 156 -16.09 2.67 8.84
CA THR A 156 -16.71 4.00 8.66
C THR A 156 -17.63 4.05 7.45
N MET A 157 -17.25 3.43 6.33
CA MET A 157 -18.09 3.43 5.13
C MET A 157 -19.25 2.46 5.24
N VAL A 158 -19.03 1.24 5.76
CA VAL A 158 -20.11 0.29 5.98
C VAL A 158 -21.16 0.90 6.92
N LEU A 159 -20.74 1.51 8.02
CA LEU A 159 -21.65 2.19 8.95
C LEU A 159 -22.37 3.38 8.31
N SER A 160 -21.72 4.12 7.40
CA SER A 160 -22.35 5.25 6.70
C SER A 160 -23.45 4.83 5.71
N MET A 161 -23.50 3.55 5.31
CA MET A 161 -24.54 3.01 4.43
C MET A 161 -25.84 2.69 5.17
N TYR A 162 -25.82 2.62 6.50
CA TYR A 162 -27.01 2.33 7.30
C TYR A 162 -27.53 3.61 7.97
N PRO A 163 -28.86 3.75 8.14
CA PRO A 163 -29.48 4.89 8.81
C PRO A 163 -29.35 4.79 10.34
N ILE A 164 -28.19 4.34 10.85
CA ILE A 164 -27.91 4.18 12.30
C ILE A 164 -27.50 5.53 12.89
N PHE A 165 -26.81 6.37 12.10
CA PHE A 165 -26.33 7.67 12.51
C PHE A 165 -27.13 8.78 11.81
N GLY A 166 -27.43 9.86 12.53
CA GLY A 166 -27.96 11.09 11.93
C GLY A 166 -26.92 11.79 11.05
N THR A 167 -27.31 12.90 10.42
CA THR A 167 -26.48 13.66 9.45
C THR A 167 -25.08 14.00 9.98
N GLN A 168 -24.99 14.49 11.22
CA GLN A 168 -23.69 14.82 11.84
C GLN A 168 -22.79 13.59 12.00
N GLY A 169 -23.37 12.43 12.35
CA GLY A 169 -22.61 11.18 12.48
C GLY A 169 -22.12 10.67 11.13
N GLN A 170 -22.95 10.75 10.08
CA GLN A 170 -22.52 10.39 8.72
C GLN A 170 -21.39 11.30 8.21
N ASP A 171 -21.48 12.60 8.47
CA ASP A 171 -20.40 13.54 8.16
C ASP A 171 -19.12 13.17 8.92
N MET A 172 -19.21 12.85 10.21
CA MET A 172 -18.06 12.42 11.01
C MET A 172 -17.42 11.14 10.45
N LEU A 173 -18.22 10.13 10.08
CA LEU A 173 -17.73 8.89 9.49
C LEU A 173 -17.00 9.14 8.16
N LEU A 174 -17.55 10.00 7.30
CA LEU A 174 -16.90 10.40 6.04
C LEU A 174 -15.59 11.15 6.29
N TRP A 175 -15.53 12.00 7.30
CA TRP A 175 -14.29 12.66 7.71
C TRP A 175 -13.25 11.62 8.15
N ILE A 176 -13.59 10.73 9.07
CA ILE A 176 -12.65 9.68 9.54
C ILE A 176 -12.18 8.82 8.36
N HIS A 177 -13.09 8.39 7.48
CA HIS A 177 -12.76 7.62 6.28
C HIS A 177 -11.69 8.33 5.43
N ARG A 178 -11.88 9.62 5.14
CA ARG A 178 -10.95 10.42 4.32
C ARG A 178 -9.55 10.51 4.92
N TYR A 179 -9.44 10.76 6.22
CA TYR A 179 -8.12 10.90 6.87
C TYR A 179 -7.44 9.54 7.08
N CYS A 180 -8.19 8.50 7.44
CA CYS A 180 -7.65 7.15 7.55
C CYS A 180 -7.17 6.62 6.19
N THR A 181 -7.93 6.83 5.12
CA THR A 181 -7.53 6.43 3.75
C THR A 181 -6.27 7.17 3.30
N LEU A 182 -6.16 8.48 3.57
CA LEU A 182 -4.95 9.24 3.27
C LEU A 182 -3.73 8.67 4.00
N CYS A 183 -3.86 8.42 5.31
CA CYS A 183 -2.79 7.80 6.11
C CYS A 183 -2.42 6.40 5.57
N PHE A 184 -3.43 5.59 5.23
CA PHE A 184 -3.21 4.26 4.65
C PHE A 184 -2.42 4.33 3.34
N VAL A 185 -2.79 5.23 2.42
CA VAL A 185 -2.08 5.37 1.14
C VAL A 185 -0.63 5.80 1.36
N MET A 186 -0.36 6.73 2.28
CA MET A 186 1.01 7.12 2.63
C MET A 186 1.83 5.92 3.14
N VAL A 187 1.28 5.15 4.08
CA VAL A 187 1.92 3.94 4.60
C VAL A 187 2.13 2.90 3.50
N ALA A 188 1.14 2.70 2.62
CA ALA A 188 1.22 1.76 1.51
C ALA A 188 2.31 2.12 0.48
N ILE A 189 2.51 3.41 0.19
CA ILE A 189 3.60 3.90 -0.67
C ILE A 189 4.95 3.57 -0.04
N VAL A 190 5.14 3.92 1.23
CA VAL A 190 6.38 3.65 1.97
C VAL A 190 6.64 2.15 2.06
N GLN A 191 5.63 1.35 2.40
CA GLN A 191 5.74 -0.10 2.51
C GLN A 191 6.14 -0.73 1.17
N THR A 192 5.47 -0.35 0.09
CA THR A 192 5.78 -0.86 -1.26
C THR A 192 7.22 -0.50 -1.64
N TYR A 193 7.65 0.73 -1.36
CA TYR A 193 9.04 1.15 -1.58
C TYR A 193 10.05 0.32 -0.79
N LEU A 194 9.83 0.10 0.52
CA LEU A 194 10.73 -0.69 1.37
C LEU A 194 10.79 -2.16 0.92
N VAL A 195 9.65 -2.74 0.51
CA VAL A 195 9.62 -4.11 -0.03
C VAL A 195 10.45 -4.20 -1.31
N ILE A 196 10.25 -3.28 -2.26
CA ILE A 196 11.02 -3.19 -3.50
C ILE A 196 12.53 -3.08 -3.21
N ARG A 197 12.92 -2.12 -2.36
CA ARG A 197 14.33 -1.89 -2.01
C ARG A 197 14.97 -3.12 -1.39
N SER A 198 14.26 -3.80 -0.48
CA SER A 198 14.76 -4.99 0.18
C SER A 198 14.96 -6.18 -0.76
N ARG A 199 14.18 -6.25 -1.85
CA ARG A 199 14.36 -7.27 -2.89
C ARG A 199 15.61 -6.97 -3.72
N ILE A 200 15.73 -5.74 -4.23
CA ILE A 200 16.92 -5.29 -4.98
C ILE A 200 18.22 -5.52 -4.20
N LEU A 201 18.22 -5.23 -2.90
CA LEU A 201 19.39 -5.43 -2.04
C LEU A 201 19.77 -6.90 -1.84
N LYS A 202 18.80 -7.83 -1.89
CA LYS A 202 19.10 -9.26 -1.81
C LYS A 202 19.77 -9.72 -3.10
N ASP A 203 19.27 -9.30 -4.25
CA ASP A 203 19.80 -9.70 -5.56
C ASP A 203 21.23 -9.18 -5.79
N CYS A 204 21.57 -7.99 -5.25
CA CYS A 204 22.93 -7.46 -5.31
C CYS A 204 23.95 -8.22 -4.45
N LYS A 205 23.54 -9.02 -3.47
CA LYS A 205 24.46 -9.82 -2.65
C LYS A 205 24.68 -11.24 -3.18
N THR A 206 23.80 -11.69 -4.07
CA THR A 206 23.88 -13.02 -4.69
C THR A 206 24.73 -13.05 -5.96
N VAL A 207 25.37 -11.92 -6.30
CA VAL A 207 26.34 -11.73 -7.39
C VAL A 207 27.71 -11.44 -6.77
#